data_AF-A0A2N1GQH8-F1
#
_entry.id   AF-A0A2N1GQH8-F1
#
_cell.length_a   1.000
_cell.length_b   1.000
_cell.length_c   1.000
_cell.angle_alpha   90.00
_cell.angle_beta   90.00
_cell.angle_gamma   90.00
#
_symmetry.space_group_name_H-M   'P 1'
#
loop_
_entity.id
_entity.type
_entity.pdbx_description
1 polymer ?
#
loop_
_entity_poly.entity_id
_entity_poly.type
_entity_poly.pdbx_seq_one_letter_code
_entity_poly.pdbx_strand_id
1 'polypeptide(L)'
;MKSLLALFALVALPVMAAEPTLYGRYEYIALPEIGGEVLKAKMDTGALTASLSAKDIETFTRDGEDWVRFRLATKNASNKVFEHKVARISKIKSRSDEDDEERDTSEVAKRPVVDLELCLGNVKRTVEVNLTDRSHFNYPLLIGAKALREFGAAVNPARRYTADKPDC
;
A
#
# COMPACT_ATOMS: atom_id res chain seq x y z
N MET A 1 8.21 -67.26 21.72
CA MET A 1 8.87 -66.08 22.34
C MET A 1 9.43 -65.19 21.25
N LYS A 2 9.00 -63.92 21.23
CA LYS A 2 9.72 -62.69 20.83
C LYS A 2 8.73 -61.70 20.18
N SER A 3 8.04 -60.94 21.03
CA SER A 3 7.37 -59.71 20.61
C SER A 3 8.43 -58.72 20.18
N LEU A 4 8.37 -58.27 18.92
CA LEU A 4 9.19 -57.17 18.43
C LEU A 4 8.45 -55.87 18.79
N LEU A 5 8.90 -55.20 19.86
CA LEU A 5 8.43 -53.87 20.21
C LEU A 5 9.05 -52.87 19.21
N ALA A 6 8.27 -52.37 18.26
CA ALA A 6 8.69 -51.28 17.40
C ALA A 6 8.59 -49.96 18.19
N LEU A 7 9.74 -49.43 18.60
CA LEU A 7 9.85 -48.14 19.28
C LEU A 7 9.66 -47.02 18.23
N PHE A 8 8.45 -46.46 18.15
CA PHE A 8 8.21 -45.23 17.38
C PHE A 8 8.86 -44.06 18.13
N ALA A 9 10.07 -43.68 17.72
CA ALA A 9 10.68 -42.43 18.16
C ALA A 9 9.91 -41.26 17.54
N LEU A 10 9.20 -40.50 18.38
CA LEU A 10 8.51 -39.29 17.98
C LEU A 10 9.55 -38.19 17.68
N VAL A 11 9.93 -38.04 16.41
CA VAL A 11 10.81 -36.94 15.99
C VAL A 11 9.99 -35.65 15.98
N ALA A 12 10.16 -34.82 17.01
CA ALA A 12 9.63 -33.47 17.01
C ALA A 12 10.44 -32.62 16.02
N LEU A 13 9.91 -32.45 14.80
CA LEU A 13 10.46 -31.49 13.85
C LEU A 13 10.12 -30.08 14.34
N PRO A 14 11.07 -29.13 14.37
CA PRO A 14 10.76 -27.77 14.74
C PRO A 14 9.82 -27.17 13.68
N VAL A 15 8.65 -26.71 14.11
CA VAL A 15 7.80 -25.85 13.28
C VAL A 15 8.53 -24.51 13.14
N MET A 16 9.10 -24.26 11.98
CA MET A 16 9.58 -22.94 11.60
C MET A 16 8.35 -22.07 11.33
N ALA A 17 8.09 -21.09 12.20
CA ALA A 17 7.13 -20.05 11.89
C ALA A 17 7.63 -19.25 10.67
N ALA A 18 6.74 -18.93 9.74
CA ALA A 18 7.10 -18.05 8.63
C ALA A 18 7.44 -16.66 9.18
N GLU A 19 8.72 -16.31 9.19
CA GLU A 19 9.15 -14.98 9.60
C GLU A 19 8.79 -13.95 8.52
N PRO A 20 8.41 -12.72 8.92
CA PRO A 20 8.14 -11.66 7.95
C PRO A 20 9.41 -11.33 7.17
N THR A 21 9.25 -10.98 5.89
CA THR A 21 10.37 -10.49 5.08
C THR A 21 10.81 -9.13 5.62
N LEU A 22 12.10 -9.00 5.94
CA LEU A 22 12.65 -7.78 6.51
C LEU A 22 13.04 -6.80 5.39
N TYR A 23 12.28 -5.73 5.25
CA TYR A 23 12.53 -4.64 4.30
C TYR A 23 13.20 -3.44 4.96
N GLY A 24 13.81 -2.57 4.16
CA GLY A 24 14.30 -1.27 4.59
C GLY A 24 13.20 -0.24 4.84
N ARG A 25 13.56 0.93 5.37
CA ARG A 25 12.66 2.07 5.55
C ARG A 25 12.09 2.59 4.23
N TYR A 26 12.86 2.44 3.16
CA TYR A 26 12.51 2.88 1.82
C TYR A 26 12.76 1.75 0.86
N GLU A 27 11.84 1.52 -0.07
CA GLU A 27 11.94 0.46 -1.07
C GLU A 27 11.55 1.01 -2.45
N TYR A 28 11.93 0.27 -3.50
CA TYR A 28 11.37 0.46 -4.83
C TYR A 28 10.13 -0.41 -4.98
N ILE A 29 9.03 0.19 -5.44
CA ILE A 29 7.78 -0.52 -5.69
C ILE A 29 7.28 -0.16 -7.07
N ALA A 30 6.97 -1.17 -7.87
CA ALA A 30 6.37 -0.99 -9.18
C ALA A 30 4.84 -0.97 -9.08
N LEU A 31 4.21 -0.17 -9.93
CA LEU A 31 2.76 -0.05 -10.06
C LEU A 31 2.37 -0.52 -11.47
N PRO A 32 2.11 -1.84 -11.67
CA PRO A 32 1.80 -2.39 -12.99
C PRO A 32 0.65 -1.68 -13.69
N GLU A 33 -0.39 -1.33 -12.93
CA GLU A 33 -1.60 -0.67 -13.43
C GLU A 33 -1.38 0.81 -13.77
N ILE A 34 -0.34 1.43 -13.22
CA ILE A 34 0.01 2.83 -13.44
C ILE A 34 1.20 2.91 -14.40
N GLY A 35 1.04 2.28 -15.57
CA GLY A 35 2.04 2.31 -16.64
C GLY A 35 3.36 1.59 -16.32
N GLY A 36 3.39 0.73 -15.31
CA GLY A 36 4.61 0.03 -14.88
C GLY A 36 5.62 0.95 -14.19
N GLU A 37 5.18 2.10 -13.68
CA GLU A 37 6.06 3.07 -13.02
C GLU A 37 6.69 2.48 -11.74
N VAL A 38 7.99 2.70 -11.56
CA VAL A 38 8.72 2.29 -10.35
C VAL A 38 8.95 3.49 -9.46
N LEU A 39 8.35 3.48 -8.27
CA LEU A 39 8.37 4.59 -7.33
C LEU A 39 9.21 4.27 -6.10
N LYS A 40 9.86 5.30 -5.56
CA LYS A 40 10.43 5.23 -4.20
C LYS A 40 9.29 5.30 -3.20
N ALA A 41 9.18 4.26 -2.37
CA ALA A 41 8.18 4.16 -1.35
C ALA A 41 8.79 4.34 0.04
N LYS A 42 8.06 4.98 0.95
CA LYS A 42 8.36 4.94 2.39
C LYS A 42 7.53 3.83 3.04
N MET A 43 8.21 2.90 3.71
CA MET A 43 7.58 1.85 4.52
C MET A 43 7.23 2.44 5.89
N ASP A 44 5.95 2.75 6.12
CA ASP A 44 5.50 3.57 7.24
C ASP A 44 4.53 2.81 8.16
N THR A 45 5.08 2.21 9.20
CA THR A 45 4.31 1.49 10.23
C THR A 45 3.39 2.40 11.03
N GLY A 46 3.60 3.73 11.01
CA GLY A 46 2.78 4.72 11.71
C GLY A 46 1.53 5.15 10.95
N ALA A 47 1.39 4.76 9.68
CA ALA A 47 0.20 5.02 8.88
C ALA A 47 -0.61 3.73 8.69
N LEU A 48 -1.94 3.78 8.77
CA LEU A 48 -2.78 2.60 8.57
C LEU A 48 -2.86 2.18 7.09
N THR A 49 -3.19 3.14 6.22
CA THR A 49 -3.45 2.92 4.78
C THR A 49 -2.31 3.47 3.94
N ALA A 50 -2.05 2.86 2.78
CA ALA A 50 -1.11 3.37 1.81
C ALA A 50 -1.62 4.68 1.16
N SER A 51 -0.70 5.44 0.56
CA SER A 51 -1.06 6.64 -0.21
C SER A 51 -0.11 6.88 -1.38
N LEU A 52 -0.68 7.32 -2.50
CA LEU A 52 0.03 7.69 -3.71
C LEU A 52 -0.13 9.18 -3.97
N SER A 53 1.01 9.84 -4.22
CA SER A 53 1.09 11.25 -4.60
C SER A 53 0.52 11.43 -6.00
N ALA A 54 -0.62 12.09 -6.09
CA ALA A 54 -1.35 12.34 -7.31
C ALA A 54 -1.84 13.79 -7.36
N LYS A 55 -1.93 14.34 -8.56
CA LYS A 55 -2.44 15.70 -8.85
C LYS A 55 -3.58 15.61 -9.86
N ASP A 56 -4.33 16.70 -9.99
CA ASP A 56 -5.47 16.80 -10.90
C ASP A 56 -6.46 15.64 -10.66
N ILE A 57 -6.76 15.38 -9.38
CA ILE A 57 -7.61 14.28 -8.93
C ILE A 57 -9.06 14.69 -9.13
N GLU A 58 -9.75 14.02 -10.06
CA GLU A 58 -11.14 14.29 -10.41
C GLU A 58 -11.94 13.00 -10.35
N THR A 59 -13.01 12.97 -9.55
CA THR A 59 -13.95 11.85 -9.51
C THR A 59 -15.05 12.04 -10.55
N PHE A 60 -15.45 10.97 -11.23
CA PHE A 60 -16.52 10.99 -12.22
C PHE A 60 -17.28 9.66 -12.20
N THR A 61 -18.49 9.64 -12.76
CA THR A 61 -19.28 8.42 -12.90
C THR A 61 -19.15 7.87 -14.32
N ARG A 62 -18.90 6.57 -14.44
CA ARG A 62 -18.91 5.83 -15.72
C ARG A 62 -19.66 4.53 -15.52
N ASP A 63 -20.66 4.31 -16.38
CA ASP A 63 -21.51 3.12 -16.36
C ASP A 63 -22.17 2.82 -14.99
N GLY A 64 -22.50 3.88 -14.24
CA GLY A 64 -23.11 3.79 -12.91
C GLY A 64 -22.11 3.51 -11.77
N GLU A 65 -20.82 3.46 -12.05
CA GLU A 65 -19.76 3.24 -11.06
C GLU A 65 -18.95 4.52 -10.82
N ASP A 66 -18.37 4.65 -9.63
CA ASP A 66 -17.48 5.76 -9.28
C ASP A 66 -16.06 5.49 -9.78
N TRP A 67 -15.52 6.46 -10.52
CA TRP A 67 -14.18 6.44 -11.07
C TRP A 67 -13.41 7.67 -10.62
N VAL A 68 -12.09 7.59 -10.69
CA VAL A 68 -11.17 8.70 -10.46
C VAL A 68 -10.19 8.79 -11.59
N ARG A 69 -9.96 10.01 -12.06
CA ARG A 69 -8.92 10.38 -13.01
C ARG A 69 -7.86 11.18 -12.26
N PHE A 70 -6.58 10.91 -12.52
CA PHE A 70 -5.49 11.61 -11.87
C PHE A 70 -4.20 11.55 -12.69
N ARG A 71 -3.23 12.38 -12.33
CA ARG A 71 -1.84 12.32 -12.83
C ARG A 71 -0.89 12.04 -11.68
N LEU A 72 0.19 11.29 -11.94
CA LEU A 72 1.22 11.07 -10.94
C LEU A 72 1.93 12.39 -10.59
N ALA A 73 2.05 12.67 -9.29
CA ALA A 73 2.74 13.85 -8.78
C ALA A 73 4.16 13.47 -8.33
N THR A 74 5.02 13.16 -9.30
CA THR A 74 6.46 12.88 -9.08
C THR A 74 7.31 13.77 -10.00
N LYS A 75 8.58 14.00 -9.63
CA LYS A 75 9.48 14.91 -10.38
C LYS A 75 9.71 14.51 -11.83
N ASN A 76 9.61 13.21 -12.13
CA ASN A 76 9.89 12.64 -13.46
C ASN A 76 8.66 11.97 -14.09
N ALA A 77 7.48 12.07 -13.46
CA ALA A 77 6.28 11.44 -13.99
C ALA A 77 5.94 12.03 -15.35
N SER A 78 5.63 11.16 -16.30
CA SER A 78 4.97 11.56 -17.54
C SER A 78 3.69 12.34 -17.21
N ASN A 79 3.30 13.29 -18.08
CA ASN A 79 2.01 13.98 -17.94
C ASN A 79 0.81 13.07 -18.32
N LYS A 80 0.98 11.75 -18.16
CA LYS A 80 -0.01 10.73 -18.47
C LYS A 80 -1.13 10.78 -17.46
N VAL A 81 -2.34 10.74 -17.99
CA VAL A 81 -3.57 10.65 -17.22
C VAL A 81 -3.88 9.17 -16.98
N PHE A 82 -4.19 8.84 -15.73
CA PHE A 82 -4.62 7.52 -15.31
C PHE A 82 -6.07 7.60 -14.83
N GLU A 83 -6.81 6.52 -15.05
CA GLU A 83 -8.17 6.35 -14.55
C GLU A 83 -8.27 5.03 -13.82
N HIS A 84 -9.00 5.03 -12.71
CA HIS A 84 -9.21 3.84 -11.91
C HIS A 84 -10.59 3.85 -11.26
N LYS A 85 -11.16 2.68 -11.02
CA LYS A 85 -12.38 2.54 -10.23
C LYS A 85 -12.11 2.94 -8.78
N VAL A 86 -13.02 3.70 -8.19
CA VAL A 86 -12.97 4.09 -6.77
C VAL A 86 -13.46 2.90 -5.94
N ALA A 87 -12.62 2.42 -5.03
CA ALA A 87 -12.99 1.38 -4.08
C ALA A 87 -13.87 1.96 -2.96
N ARG A 88 -13.53 3.17 -2.48
CA ARG A 88 -14.35 3.96 -1.55
C ARG A 88 -13.87 5.41 -1.46
N ILE A 89 -14.68 6.25 -0.84
CA ILE A 89 -14.28 7.62 -0.47
C ILE A 89 -13.88 7.65 1.02
N SER A 90 -12.66 8.10 1.31
CA SER A 90 -12.21 8.35 2.68
C SER A 90 -12.55 9.78 3.09
N LYS A 91 -13.32 9.93 4.18
CA LYS A 91 -13.56 11.22 4.84
C LYS A 91 -12.43 11.51 5.82
N ILE A 92 -11.83 12.70 5.75
CA ILE A 92 -10.87 13.16 6.76
C ILE A 92 -11.64 14.01 7.76
N LYS A 93 -12.01 13.42 8.90
CA LYS A 93 -12.52 14.22 10.02
C LYS A 93 -11.40 15.11 10.54
N SER A 94 -11.62 16.42 10.59
CA SER A 94 -10.71 17.30 11.32
C SER A 94 -11.00 17.17 12.82
N ARG A 95 -10.01 17.43 13.68
CA ARG A 95 -10.20 17.42 15.15
C ARG A 95 -11.24 18.43 15.62
N SER A 96 -11.54 19.44 14.80
CA SER A 96 -12.58 20.45 15.02
C SER A 96 -14.00 19.94 14.77
N ASP A 97 -14.16 18.78 14.11
CA ASP A 97 -15.47 18.20 13.77
C ASP A 97 -15.90 17.10 14.78
N GLU A 98 -15.26 17.00 15.95
CA GLU A 98 -15.60 16.00 16.97
C GLU A 98 -16.88 16.35 17.76
N ASP A 99 -17.32 17.62 17.74
CA ASP A 99 -18.46 18.11 18.53
C ASP A 99 -19.76 18.36 17.73
N ASP A 100 -19.74 18.25 16.40
CA ASP A 100 -20.90 18.54 15.55
C ASP A 100 -21.15 17.36 14.59
N GLU A 101 -21.88 16.33 15.04
CA GLU A 101 -22.26 15.16 14.22
C GLU A 101 -23.18 15.51 13.03
N GLU A 102 -23.71 16.74 12.97
CA GLU A 102 -24.77 17.14 12.03
C GLU A 102 -24.37 18.23 11.01
N ARG A 103 -23.12 18.71 11.01
CA ARG A 103 -22.72 19.76 10.07
C ARG A 103 -21.85 19.23 8.94
N ASP A 104 -22.48 18.96 7.80
CA ASP A 104 -21.82 18.79 6.48
C ASP A 104 -21.29 20.15 5.94
N THR A 105 -20.78 21.02 6.83
CA THR A 105 -20.43 22.42 6.54
C THR A 105 -18.94 22.72 6.62
N SER A 106 -18.10 21.78 7.05
CA SER A 106 -16.67 21.83 6.77
C SER A 106 -16.44 20.99 5.51
N GLU A 107 -15.68 21.51 4.54
CA GLU A 107 -15.26 20.74 3.36
C GLU A 107 -14.34 19.59 3.83
N VAL A 108 -14.94 18.53 4.37
CA VAL A 108 -14.26 17.29 4.75
C VAL A 108 -13.57 16.80 3.50
N ALA A 109 -12.24 16.96 3.44
CA ALA A 109 -11.47 16.60 2.27
C ALA A 109 -11.68 15.11 1.96
N LYS A 110 -12.46 14.85 0.91
CA LYS A 110 -12.79 13.52 0.40
C LYS A 110 -11.59 13.04 -0.41
N ARG A 111 -10.95 11.96 0.04
CA ARG A 111 -9.86 11.32 -0.71
C ARG A 111 -10.39 10.06 -1.37
N PRO A 112 -10.35 9.95 -2.71
CA PRO A 112 -10.67 8.70 -3.38
C PRO A 112 -9.62 7.65 -3.01
N VAL A 113 -10.11 6.47 -2.65
CA VAL A 113 -9.31 5.28 -2.37
C VAL A 113 -9.49 4.34 -3.56
N VAL A 114 -8.38 3.84 -4.08
CA VAL A 114 -8.33 2.87 -5.17
C VAL A 114 -7.63 1.62 -4.69
N ASP A 115 -8.03 0.46 -5.19
CA ASP A 115 -7.27 -0.77 -5.00
C ASP A 115 -6.22 -0.85 -6.11
N LEU A 116 -4.94 -0.91 -5.75
CA LEU A 116 -3.85 -0.99 -6.72
C LEU A 116 -2.98 -2.21 -6.43
N GLU A 117 -2.65 -2.94 -7.49
CA GLU A 117 -1.58 -3.93 -7.47
C GLU A 117 -0.23 -3.22 -7.32
N LEU A 118 0.50 -3.61 -6.28
CA LEU A 118 1.85 -3.17 -5.98
C LEU A 118 2.80 -4.36 -6.09
N CYS A 119 3.96 -4.12 -6.71
CA CYS A 119 5.01 -5.10 -6.90
C CYS A 119 6.25 -4.66 -6.10
N LEU A 120 6.61 -5.43 -5.07
CA LEU A 120 7.74 -5.21 -4.18
C LEU A 120 8.68 -6.42 -4.25
N GLY A 121 9.90 -6.21 -4.76
CA GLY A 121 10.76 -7.33 -5.15
C GLY A 121 10.05 -8.23 -6.15
N ASN A 122 9.82 -9.49 -5.77
CA ASN A 122 9.11 -10.49 -6.56
C ASN A 122 7.66 -10.77 -6.09
N VAL A 123 7.14 -9.96 -5.15
CA VAL A 123 5.82 -10.18 -4.56
C VAL A 123 4.83 -9.12 -5.06
N LYS A 124 3.68 -9.59 -5.57
CA LYS A 124 2.54 -8.75 -5.94
C LYS A 124 1.43 -8.81 -4.91
N ARG A 125 0.89 -7.65 -4.53
CA ARG A 125 -0.29 -7.54 -3.66
C ARG A 125 -1.18 -6.38 -4.10
N THR A 126 -2.48 -6.62 -4.16
CA THR A 126 -3.47 -5.55 -4.29
C THR A 126 -3.74 -4.93 -2.93
N VAL A 127 -3.63 -3.61 -2.82
CA VAL A 127 -3.84 -2.89 -1.56
C VAL A 127 -4.64 -1.61 -1.77
N GLU A 128 -5.35 -1.18 -0.72
CA GLU A 128 -6.02 0.13 -0.70
C GLU A 128 -4.99 1.26 -0.69
N VAL A 129 -5.09 2.18 -1.66
CA VAL A 129 -4.22 3.34 -1.80
C VAL A 129 -5.07 4.62 -1.84
N ASN A 130 -4.80 5.53 -0.90
CA ASN A 130 -5.37 6.87 -0.92
C ASN A 130 -4.67 7.73 -1.98
N LEU A 131 -5.44 8.34 -2.88
CA LEU A 131 -4.92 9.36 -3.79
C LEU A 131 -4.93 10.73 -3.08
N THR A 132 -3.78 11.40 -3.06
CA THR A 132 -3.64 12.71 -2.40
C THR A 132 -2.50 13.49 -3.02
N ASP A 133 -2.60 14.82 -3.07
CA ASP A 133 -1.46 15.63 -3.45
C ASP A 133 -0.44 15.63 -2.30
N ARG A 134 0.74 15.09 -2.60
CA ARG A 134 1.93 15.06 -1.75
C ARG A 134 3.18 15.48 -2.53
N SER A 135 3.01 16.34 -3.53
CA SER A 135 4.08 16.84 -4.39
C SER A 135 5.26 17.48 -3.63
N HIS A 136 5.03 17.98 -2.42
CA HIS A 136 6.07 18.52 -1.55
C HIS A 136 6.92 17.45 -0.83
N PHE A 137 6.54 16.18 -0.86
CA PHE A 137 7.24 15.09 -0.19
C PHE A 137 8.25 14.39 -1.11
N ASN A 138 9.33 13.88 -0.53
CA ASN A 138 10.40 13.18 -1.27
C ASN A 138 10.02 11.78 -1.76
N TYR A 139 9.00 11.16 -1.17
CA TYR A 139 8.57 9.79 -1.44
C TYR A 139 7.12 9.81 -1.93
N PRO A 140 6.88 9.65 -3.24
CA PRO A 140 5.54 9.76 -3.81
C PRO A 140 4.62 8.60 -3.40
N LEU A 141 5.18 7.47 -2.94
CA LEU A 141 4.42 6.34 -2.42
C LEU A 141 4.72 6.15 -0.93
N LEU A 142 3.69 5.87 -0.16
CA LEU A 142 3.78 5.50 1.25
C LEU A 142 3.01 4.20 1.45
N ILE A 143 3.66 3.22 2.08
CA ILE A 143 3.10 1.91 2.40
C ILE A 143 2.74 1.86 3.88
N GLY A 144 1.44 1.84 4.18
CA GLY A 144 0.93 1.76 5.55
C GLY A 144 0.91 0.34 6.11
N ALA A 145 0.58 0.22 7.39
CA ALA A 145 0.52 -1.02 8.16
C ALA A 145 -0.39 -2.11 7.55
N LYS A 146 -1.51 -1.74 6.90
CA LYS A 146 -2.34 -2.71 6.19
C LYS A 146 -1.57 -3.37 5.04
N ALA A 147 -0.98 -2.56 4.16
CA ALA A 147 -0.20 -3.05 3.02
C ALA A 147 1.04 -3.83 3.48
N LEU A 148 1.73 -3.37 4.54
CA LEU A 148 2.85 -4.11 5.13
C LEU A 148 2.44 -5.53 5.57
N ARG A 149 1.24 -5.68 6.14
CA ARG A 149 0.72 -7.00 6.50
C ARG A 149 0.44 -7.89 5.29
N GLU A 150 -0.13 -7.34 4.22
CA GLU A 150 -0.36 -8.09 2.96
C GLU A 150 0.95 -8.59 2.33
N PHE A 151 2.02 -7.82 2.45
CA PHE A 151 3.37 -8.21 2.01
C PHE A 151 4.10 -9.14 2.99
N GLY A 152 3.53 -9.42 4.18
CA GLY A 152 4.23 -10.15 5.22
C GLY A 152 5.54 -9.45 5.62
N ALA A 153 5.53 -8.12 5.70
CA ALA A 153 6.72 -7.29 5.83
C ALA A 153 7.00 -6.86 7.28
N ALA A 154 8.27 -6.90 7.67
CA ALA A 154 8.82 -6.15 8.80
C ALA A 154 9.74 -5.03 8.28
N VAL A 155 9.84 -3.92 9.01
CA VAL A 155 10.61 -2.75 8.58
C VAL A 155 11.83 -2.53 9.47
N ASN A 156 13.02 -2.61 8.87
CA ASN A 156 14.27 -2.21 9.50
C ASN A 156 14.62 -0.77 9.11
N PRO A 157 14.50 0.22 10.03
CA PRO A 157 14.73 1.62 9.70
C PRO A 157 16.20 1.96 9.38
N ALA A 158 17.14 1.08 9.72
CA ALA A 158 18.57 1.25 9.45
C ALA A 158 18.94 0.85 8.01
N ARG A 159 18.05 0.18 7.26
CA ARG A 159 18.29 -0.28 5.89
C ARG A 159 17.40 0.44 4.89
N ARG A 160 17.77 0.37 3.61
CA ARG A 160 17.05 0.96 2.47
C ARG A 160 17.28 0.10 1.23
N TYR A 161 16.27 -0.02 0.39
CA TYR A 161 16.31 -0.69 -0.91
C TYR A 161 16.80 -2.13 -0.81
N THR A 162 16.29 -2.88 0.16
CA THR A 162 16.72 -4.26 0.40
C THR A 162 16.02 -5.26 -0.52
N ALA A 163 14.93 -4.85 -1.19
CA ALA A 163 14.21 -5.67 -2.16
C ALA A 163 14.77 -5.57 -3.59
N ASP A 164 15.86 -4.82 -3.80
CA ASP A 164 16.37 -4.41 -5.11
C ASP A 164 15.28 -3.78 -6.00
N LYS A 165 15.43 -3.84 -7.32
CA LYS A 165 14.38 -3.38 -8.24
C LYS A 165 13.32 -4.48 -8.36
N PRO A 166 12.02 -4.12 -8.33
CA PRO A 166 10.95 -5.09 -8.54
C PRO A 166 11.08 -5.83 -9.87
N ASP A 167 10.83 -7.14 -9.85
CA ASP A 167 10.97 -8.06 -10.99
C ASP A 167 9.70 -8.91 -11.25
N CYS A 168 8.60 -8.51 -10.62
CA CYS A 168 7.26 -8.94 -10.96
C CYS A 168 6.62 -7.99 -12.01
#